data_AF-A0A7K0LS31-F1
#
_entry.id   AF-A0A7K0LS31-F1
#
_cell.length_a   1.000
_cell.length_b   1.000
_cell.length_c   1.000
_cell.angle_alpha   90.00
_cell.angle_beta   90.00
_cell.angle_gamma   90.00
#
_symmetry.space_group_name_H-M   'P 1'
#
loop_
_entity.id
_entity.type
_entity.pdbx_description
1 polymer ?
#
loop_
_entity_poly.entity_id
_entity_poly.type
_entity_poly.pdbx_seq_one_letter_code
_entity_poly.pdbx_strand_id
1 'polypeptide(L)'
;MVFPTIEFAVFFAVVLTVSWLLMPHPPAWKIFMLAVSLFFYGFVDAYWVLLLVFSIVANQAAAMAITRLTSPRARKLVLVAAVVVDLGLLGWFKYFDFFAQSFNSALSRVGLGAPLPLLQLMLPIGI
;
A
#
# COMPACT_ATOMS: atom_id res chain seq x y z
N MET A 1 -15.99 0.19 -3.73
CA MET A 1 -16.45 -0.35 -5.01
C MET A 1 -15.71 -1.66 -5.18
N VAL A 2 -16.41 -2.78 -5.21
CA VAL A 2 -15.77 -4.08 -5.42
C VAL A 2 -15.75 -4.36 -6.93
N PHE A 3 -14.75 -5.07 -7.42
CA PHE A 3 -14.53 -5.28 -8.86
C PHE A 3 -15.76 -5.77 -9.66
N PRO A 4 -16.61 -6.71 -9.18
CA PRO A 4 -17.75 -7.21 -9.94
C PRO A 4 -19.02 -6.35 -9.79
N THR A 5 -18.89 -5.04 -9.52
CA THR A 5 -20.03 -4.14 -9.31
C THR A 5 -20.27 -3.20 -10.49
N ILE A 6 -21.54 -2.83 -10.72
CA ILE A 6 -21.91 -1.82 -11.73
C ILE A 6 -21.27 -0.46 -11.39
N GLU A 7 -21.16 -0.14 -10.10
CA GLU A 7 -20.48 1.05 -9.59
C GLU A 7 -19.04 1.13 -10.09
N PHE A 8 -18.31 0.02 -10.02
CA PHE A 8 -16.95 -0.08 -10.54
C PHE A 8 -16.91 0.09 -12.06
N ALA A 9 -17.83 -0.52 -12.80
CA ALA A 9 -17.87 -0.40 -14.26
C ALA A 9 -18.10 1.05 -14.72
N VAL A 10 -19.04 1.77 -14.09
CA VAL A 10 -19.30 3.19 -14.37
C VAL A 10 -18.10 4.05 -13.99
N PHE A 11 -17.54 3.83 -12.79
CA PHE A 11 -16.33 4.52 -12.34
C PHE A 11 -15.17 4.33 -13.32
N PHE A 12 -14.91 3.09 -13.73
CA PHE A 12 -13.85 2.75 -14.67
C PHE A 12 -14.04 3.44 -16.02
N ALA A 13 -15.26 3.40 -16.58
CA ALA A 13 -15.55 4.05 -17.86
C ALA A 13 -15.27 5.56 -17.79
N VAL A 14 -15.75 6.24 -16.75
CA VAL A 14 -15.51 7.69 -16.56
C VAL A 14 -14.02 7.99 -16.41
N VAL A 15 -13.34 7.27 -15.53
CA VAL A 15 -11.90 7.46 -15.27
C VAL A 15 -11.08 7.22 -16.51
N LEU A 16 -11.38 6.16 -17.27
CA LEU A 16 -10.68 5.82 -18.50
C LEU A 16 -10.85 6.93 -19.55
N THR A 17 -12.07 7.42 -19.75
CA THR A 17 -12.35 8.51 -20.69
C THR A 17 -11.61 9.79 -20.29
N VAL A 18 -11.70 10.22 -19.03
CA VAL A 18 -11.02 11.44 -18.57
C VAL A 18 -9.50 11.28 -18.61
N SER A 19 -8.97 10.11 -18.23
CA SER A 19 -7.54 9.81 -18.32
C SER A 19 -7.05 9.96 -19.77
N TRP A 20 -7.77 9.38 -20.73
CA TRP A 20 -7.41 9.46 -22.14
C TRP A 20 -7.41 10.89 -22.67
N LEU A 21 -8.39 11.71 -22.26
CA LEU A 21 -8.46 13.14 -22.60
C LEU A 21 -7.34 13.96 -21.96
N LEU A 22 -6.85 13.57 -20.79
CA LEU A 22 -5.79 14.27 -20.07
C LEU A 22 -4.37 13.84 -20.47
N MET A 23 -4.18 12.68 -21.12
CA MET A 23 -2.86 12.20 -21.57
C MET A 23 -2.01 13.24 -22.34
N PRO A 24 -2.57 14.12 -23.19
CA PRO A 24 -1.82 15.20 -23.84
C PRO A 24 -1.26 16.26 -22.88
N HIS A 25 -1.74 16.31 -21.63
CA HIS A 25 -1.35 17.26 -20.59
C HIS A 25 -0.74 16.54 -19.37
N PRO A 26 0.56 16.16 -19.42
CA PRO A 26 1.17 15.30 -18.41
C PRO A 26 1.03 15.75 -16.94
N PRO A 27 1.11 17.06 -16.60
CA PRO A 27 0.93 17.50 -15.22
C PRO A 27 -0.49 17.23 -14.71
N ALA A 28 -1.51 17.57 -15.52
CA ALA A 28 -2.91 17.38 -15.17
C ALA A 28 -3.25 15.88 -15.09
N TRP A 29 -2.73 15.08 -16.03
CA TRP A 29 -2.91 13.64 -16.05
C TRP A 29 -2.34 12.96 -14.78
N LYS A 30 -1.13 13.34 -14.35
CA LYS A 30 -0.52 12.79 -13.12
C LYS A 30 -1.33 13.12 -11.88
N ILE A 31 -1.77 14.37 -11.74
CA ILE A 31 -2.59 14.81 -10.58
C ILE A 31 -3.92 14.06 -10.58
N PHE A 32 -4.57 13.96 -11.75
CA PHE A 32 -5.82 13.22 -11.90
C PHE A 32 -5.67 11.74 -11.52
N MET A 33 -4.66 11.05 -12.06
CA MET A 33 -4.41 9.65 -11.76
C MET A 33 -4.14 9.42 -10.27
N LEU A 34 -3.37 10.29 -9.63
CA LEU A 34 -3.13 10.23 -8.19
C LEU A 34 -4.43 10.43 -7.40
N ALA A 35 -5.21 11.46 -7.73
CA ALA A 35 -6.46 11.76 -7.05
C ALA A 35 -7.47 10.61 -7.18
N VAL A 36 -7.62 10.06 -8.39
CA VAL A 36 -8.51 8.93 -8.65
C VAL A 36 -8.04 7.67 -7.93
N SER A 37 -6.73 7.42 -7.87
CA SER A 37 -6.18 6.29 -7.12
C SER A 37 -6.51 6.41 -5.63
N LEU A 38 -6.25 7.57 -5.02
CA LEU A 38 -6.57 7.82 -3.61
C LEU A 38 -8.07 7.73 -3.33
N PHE A 39 -8.91 8.26 -4.22
CA PHE A 39 -10.37 8.14 -4.12
C PHE A 39 -10.83 6.68 -4.16
N PHE A 40 -10.30 5.89 -5.11
CA PHE A 40 -10.66 4.49 -5.25
C PHE A 40 -10.34 3.67 -4.00
N TYR A 41 -9.14 3.85 -3.44
CA TYR A 41 -8.76 3.19 -2.19
C TYR A 41 -9.53 3.72 -0.98
N GLY A 42 -9.79 5.03 -0.93
CA GLY A 42 -10.57 5.65 0.15
C GLY A 42 -12.05 5.30 0.16
N PHE A 43 -12.60 4.88 -0.97
CA PHE A 43 -13.96 4.37 -1.03
C PHE A 43 -14.12 3.08 -0.21
N VAL A 44 -13.07 2.27 -0.10
CA VAL A 44 -13.11 1.01 0.66
C VAL A 44 -12.93 1.30 2.15
N ASP A 45 -11.87 2.02 2.53
CA ASP A 45 -11.70 2.55 3.89
C ASP A 45 -10.70 3.72 3.84
N ALA A 46 -11.00 4.80 4.57
CA ALA A 46 -10.14 5.98 4.65
C ALA A 46 -8.80 5.68 5.34
N TYR A 47 -8.74 4.68 6.23
CA TYR A 47 -7.49 4.28 6.89
C TYR A 47 -6.42 3.84 5.88
N TRP A 48 -6.83 3.18 4.79
CA TRP A 48 -5.91 2.70 3.75
C TRP A 48 -5.30 3.83 2.93
N VAL A 49 -6.01 4.94 2.79
CA VAL A 49 -5.50 6.14 2.11
C VAL A 49 -4.33 6.72 2.90
N LEU A 50 -4.43 6.77 4.24
CA LEU A 50 -3.34 7.26 5.08
C LEU A 50 -2.08 6.41 4.92
N LEU A 51 -2.25 5.09 4.83
CA LEU A 51 -1.14 4.16 4.61
C LEU A 51 -0.48 4.37 3.23
N LEU A 52 -1.29 4.50 2.18
CA LEU A 52 -0.79 4.76 0.82
C LEU A 52 -0.07 6.10 0.74
N VAL A 53 -0.65 7.16 1.32
CA VAL A 53 -0.02 8.48 1.39
C VAL A 53 1.30 8.40 2.16
N PHE A 54 1.32 7.69 3.29
CA PHE A 54 2.56 7.45 4.04
C PHE A 54 3.62 6.75 3.19
N SER A 55 3.28 5.64 2.51
CA SER A 55 4.23 4.91 1.66
C SER A 55 4.74 5.78 0.50
N ILE A 56 3.87 6.54 -0.16
CA ILE A 56 4.24 7.48 -1.24
C ILE A 56 5.22 8.53 -0.71
N VAL A 57 4.89 9.18 0.41
CA VAL A 57 5.72 10.25 1.00
C VAL A 57 7.06 9.69 1.49
N ALA A 58 7.06 8.54 2.18
CA ALA A 58 8.27 7.90 2.69
C ALA A 58 9.23 7.52 1.55
N ASN A 59 8.70 6.90 0.48
CA ASN A 59 9.50 6.53 -0.68
C ASN A 59 10.01 7.75 -1.46
N GLN A 60 9.17 8.77 -1.63
CA GLN A 60 9.59 10.01 -2.27
C GLN A 60 10.68 10.73 -1.45
N ALA A 61 10.56 10.76 -0.13
CA ALA A 61 11.56 11.33 0.77
C ALA A 61 12.89 10.53 0.71
N ALA A 62 12.82 9.20 0.72
CA ALA A 62 13.99 8.34 0.57
C ALA A 62 14.69 8.56 -0.77
N ALA A 63 13.93 8.65 -1.87
CA ALA A 63 14.47 8.92 -3.20
C ALA A 63 15.19 10.28 -3.25
N MET A 64 14.60 11.34 -2.69
CA MET A 64 15.24 12.66 -2.59
C MET A 64 16.47 12.66 -1.69
N ALA A 65 16.46 11.90 -0.60
CA ALA A 65 17.63 11.78 0.27
C ALA A 65 18.78 11.07 -0.46
N ILE A 66 18.50 10.00 -1.21
CA ILE A 66 19.49 9.25 -1.98
C ILE A 66 20.15 10.13 -3.06
N THR A 67 19.43 11.07 -3.69
CA THR A 67 20.00 11.97 -4.70
C THR A 67 20.88 13.07 -4.11
N ARG A 68 20.62 13.48 -2.86
CA ARG A 68 21.40 14.53 -2.17
C ARG A 68 22.66 13.99 -1.48
N LEU A 69 22.69 12.72 -1.13
CA LEU A 69 23.82 12.10 -0.44
C LEU A 69 24.98 11.80 -1.39
N THR A 70 26.19 12.22 -1.01
CA THR A 70 27.43 11.96 -1.76
C THR A 70 28.09 10.64 -1.38
N SER A 71 27.95 10.22 -0.12
CA SER A 71 28.54 8.97 0.39
C SER A 71 27.78 7.74 -0.10
N PRO A 72 28.44 6.77 -0.77
CA PRO A 72 27.81 5.52 -1.20
C PRO A 72 27.22 4.71 -0.04
N ARG A 73 27.89 4.73 1.13
CA ARG A 73 27.41 4.03 2.33
C ARG A 73 26.11 4.63 2.86
N ALA A 74 26.01 5.97 2.90
CA ALA A 74 24.81 6.65 3.35
C ALA A 74 23.62 6.40 2.41
N ARG A 75 23.86 6.44 1.08
CA ARG A 75 22.83 6.09 0.08
C ARG A 75 22.31 4.66 0.27
N LYS A 76 23.21 3.70 0.51
CA LYS A 76 22.85 2.31 0.78
C LYS A 76 22.01 2.17 2.06
N LEU A 77 22.35 2.88 3.13
CA LEU A 77 21.58 2.86 4.37
C LEU A 77 20.16 3.38 4.17
N VAL A 78 19.98 4.50 3.47
CA VAL A 78 18.65 5.04 3.16
C VAL A 78 17.83 4.07 2.30
N LEU A 79 18.45 3.45 1.30
CA LEU A 79 17.78 2.45 0.48
C LEU A 79 17.33 1.24 1.31
N VAL A 80 18.22 0.70 2.15
CA VAL A 80 17.88 -0.43 3.02
C VAL A 80 16.76 -0.05 3.99
N ALA A 81 16.79 1.15 4.56
CA ALA A 81 15.73 1.63 5.44
C ALA A 81 14.38 1.72 4.72
N ALA A 82 14.34 2.27 3.50
CA ALA A 82 13.12 2.36 2.69
C ALA A 82 12.55 0.96 2.39
N VAL A 83 13.41 0.03 1.95
CA VAL A 83 13.00 -1.36 1.66
C VAL A 83 12.48 -2.06 2.93
N VAL A 84 13.11 -1.86 4.08
CA VAL A 84 12.64 -2.43 5.35
C VAL A 84 11.28 -1.87 5.74
N VAL A 85 11.02 -0.58 5.51
CA VAL A 85 9.70 0.02 5.77
C VAL A 85 8.65 -0.59 4.84
N ASP A 86 8.92 -0.69 3.54
CA ASP A 86 7.97 -1.25 2.57
C ASP A 86 7.68 -2.73 2.86
N LEU A 87 8.72 -3.53 3.13
CA LEU A 87 8.55 -4.94 3.51
C LEU A 87 7.86 -5.09 4.87
N GLY A 88 8.11 -4.18 5.81
CA GLY A 88 7.44 -4.14 7.11
C GLY A 88 5.94 -3.87 6.95
N LEU A 89 5.56 -2.89 6.13
CA LEU A 89 4.17 -2.62 5.78
C LEU A 89 3.54 -3.85 5.10
N LEU A 90 4.21 -4.44 4.11
CA LEU A 90 3.71 -5.63 3.44
C LEU A 90 3.51 -6.79 4.43
N GLY A 91 4.49 -7.07 5.29
CA GLY A 91 4.42 -8.11 6.30
C GLY A 91 3.26 -7.88 7.27
N TRP A 92 3.11 -6.65 7.77
CA TRP A 92 2.05 -6.29 8.72
C TRP A 92 0.65 -6.33 8.10
N PHE A 93 0.48 -5.77 6.90
CA PHE A 93 -0.86 -5.61 6.33
C PHE A 93 -1.33 -6.81 5.52
N LYS A 94 -0.41 -7.53 4.86
CA LYS A 94 -0.75 -8.67 4.00
C LYS A 94 -0.58 -10.02 4.68
N TYR A 95 0.43 -10.16 5.54
CA TYR A 95 0.83 -11.47 6.07
C TYR A 95 0.66 -11.64 7.58
N PHE A 96 0.25 -10.60 8.31
CA PHE A 96 0.13 -10.68 9.77
C PHE A 96 -0.87 -11.75 10.21
N ASP A 97 -2.07 -11.77 9.65
CA ASP A 97 -3.08 -12.77 10.03
C ASP A 97 -2.64 -14.20 9.65
N PHE A 98 -1.96 -14.36 8.51
CA PHE A 98 -1.38 -15.66 8.13
C PHE A 98 -0.31 -16.12 9.13
N PHE A 99 0.57 -15.20 9.55
CA PHE A 99 1.61 -15.49 10.53
C PHE A 99 1.02 -15.78 11.91
N ALA A 100 0.06 -14.98 12.37
CA ALA A 100 -0.63 -15.16 13.64
C ALA A 100 -1.37 -16.52 13.69
N GLN A 101 -2.08 -16.89 12.63
CA GLN A 101 -2.75 -18.20 12.52
C GLN A 101 -1.75 -19.36 12.51
N SER A 102 -0.65 -19.24 11.76
CA SER A 102 0.41 -20.26 11.71
C SER A 102 1.09 -20.44 13.07
N PHE A 103 1.36 -19.34 13.77
CA PHE A 103 1.96 -19.35 15.10
C PHE A 103 1.01 -19.95 16.15
N ASN A 104 -0.26 -19.52 16.18
CA ASN A 104 -1.28 -20.10 17.06
C ASN A 104 -1.46 -21.61 16.81
N SER A 105 -1.42 -22.04 15.55
CA SER A 105 -1.49 -23.46 15.16
C SER A 105 -0.26 -24.25 15.61
N ALA A 106 0.93 -23.66 15.55
CA ALA A 106 2.16 -24.30 16.03
C ALA A 106 2.19 -24.40 17.56
N LEU A 107 1.75 -23.36 18.25
CA LEU A 107 1.77 -23.27 19.71
C LEU A 107 0.74 -24.21 20.35
N SER A 108 -0.46 -24.33 19.74
CA SER A 108 -1.48 -25.30 20.15
C SER A 108 -1.03 -26.75 19.99
N ARG A 109 -0.20 -27.08 18.99
CA ARG A 109 0.43 -28.41 18.86
C ARG A 109 1.44 -28.73 19.97
N VAL A 110 2.05 -27.72 20.57
CA VAL A 110 3.02 -27.86 21.67
C VAL A 110 2.32 -27.72 23.05
N GLY A 111 0.99 -27.61 23.07
CA GLY A 111 0.19 -27.52 24.31
C GLY A 111 0.21 -26.15 24.99
N LEU A 112 0.85 -25.16 24.38
CA LEU A 112 0.90 -23.78 24.85
C LEU A 112 -0.20 -23.01 24.10
N GLY A 113 -1.43 -23.04 24.62
CA GLY A 113 -2.55 -22.29 24.03
C GLY A 113 -2.44 -20.80 24.30
N ALA A 114 -1.67 -20.04 23.50
CA ALA A 114 -1.72 -18.58 23.52
C ALA A 114 -2.51 -18.08 22.30
N PRO A 115 -3.74 -17.57 22.47
CA PRO A 115 -4.47 -16.97 21.36
C PRO A 115 -3.86 -15.60 21.07
N LEU A 116 -2.99 -15.50 20.07
CA LEU A 116 -2.70 -14.18 19.49
C LEU A 116 -4.00 -13.65 18.87
N PRO A 117 -4.38 -12.39 19.17
CA PRO A 117 -5.56 -11.79 18.56
C PRO A 117 -5.38 -11.73 17.05
N LEU A 118 -6.31 -12.31 16.31
CA LEU A 118 -6.40 -12.16 14.87
C LEU A 118 -6.88 -10.74 14.59
N LEU A 119 -6.13 -9.98 13.81
CA LEU A 119 -6.49 -8.62 13.48
C LEU A 119 -7.65 -8.58 12.46
N GLN A 120 -7.96 -9.73 11.83
CA GLN A 120 -9.00 -9.86 10.80
C GLN A 120 -8.91 -8.71 9.81
N LEU A 121 -7.69 -8.43 9.33
CA LEU A 121 -7.43 -7.48 8.27
C LEU A 121 -7.94 -8.08 6.96
N MET A 122 -9.27 -8.18 6.85
CA MET A 122 -9.94 -8.46 5.61
C MET A 122 -9.83 -7.22 4.75
N LEU A 123 -8.77 -7.15 3.95
CA LEU A 123 -8.85 -6.87 2.52
C LEU A 123 -7.45 -7.03 1.90
N PRO A 124 -7.33 -7.67 0.71
CA PRO A 124 -6.08 -7.81 0.00
C PRO A 124 -5.71 -6.47 -0.61
N ILE A 125 -5.12 -5.60 0.19
CA ILE A 125 -4.48 -4.41 -0.34
C ILE A 125 -3.16 -4.89 -0.91
N GLY A 126 -3.14 -5.09 -2.22
CA GLY A 126 -1.89 -5.26 -2.95
C GLY A 126 -1.12 -3.94 -2.87
N ILE A 127 -0.28 -3.80 -1.84
CA ILE A 127 0.89 -2.93 -1.90
C ILE A 127 1.85 -3.53 -2.92
#